data_AF-A0A6P1F2X3-F1
#
_entry.id   AF-A0A6P1F2X3-F1
#
_cell.length_a   1.000
_cell.length_b   1.000
_cell.length_c   1.000
_cell.angle_alpha   90.00
_cell.angle_beta   90.00
_cell.angle_gamma   90.00
#
_symmetry.space_group_name_H-M   'P 1'
#
loop_
_entity.id
_entity.type
_entity.pdbx_description
1 polymer ?
#
loop_
_entity_poly.entity_id
_entity_poly.type
_entity_poly.pdbx_seq_one_letter_code
_entity_poly.pdbx_strand_id
1 'polypeptide(L)'
;MKNRRALRIGARWWAGLALLVIAALLFLSAPGVDDEVGAQLGGGVVLGQGALMRTLAVLDVAAALWVLIRPRSYAGLTAALVAVIGLWLAPRMGAPALLDLAGFALDVRFVVLPLEVSVVLAGLAVTAFWMTRNLKSRARARQGA
;
A
#
# COMPACT_ATOMS: atom_id res chain seq x y z
N MET A 1 22.67 15.08 -13.52
CA MET A 1 22.28 13.64 -13.34
C MET A 1 22.46 13.08 -11.91
N LYS A 2 22.78 13.88 -10.87
CA LYS A 2 23.07 13.39 -9.51
C LYS A 2 21.87 12.81 -8.72
N ASN A 3 20.62 13.03 -9.14
CA ASN A 3 19.45 12.75 -8.29
C ASN A 3 18.74 11.38 -8.49
N ARG A 4 19.12 10.56 -9.48
CA ARG A 4 18.39 9.30 -9.75
C ARG A 4 18.55 8.23 -8.66
N ARG A 5 19.71 8.17 -7.99
CA ARG A 5 19.95 7.22 -6.88
C ARG A 5 19.19 7.63 -5.62
N ALA A 6 19.17 8.93 -5.30
CA ALA A 6 18.44 9.46 -4.15
C ALA A 6 16.92 9.27 -4.32
N LEU A 7 16.38 9.59 -5.50
CA LEU A 7 14.97 9.37 -5.83
C LEU A 7 14.57 7.88 -5.67
N ARG A 8 15.43 6.94 -6.07
CA ARG A 8 15.18 5.50 -5.92
C ARG A 8 15.10 5.07 -4.47
N ILE A 9 16.06 5.51 -3.65
CA ILE A 9 16.12 5.14 -2.24
C ILE A 9 14.93 5.78 -1.52
N GLY A 10 14.66 7.05 -1.79
CA GLY A 10 13.50 7.77 -1.27
C GLY A 10 12.17 7.10 -1.62
N ALA A 11 11.93 6.78 -2.90
CA ALA A 11 10.68 6.13 -3.32
C ALA A 11 10.49 4.74 -2.68
N ARG A 12 11.57 3.97 -2.51
CA ARG A 12 11.51 2.67 -1.80
C ARG A 12 11.12 2.85 -0.34
N TRP A 13 11.84 3.72 0.36
CA TRP A 13 11.60 3.97 1.78
C TRP A 13 10.21 4.55 2.01
N TRP A 14 9.78 5.47 1.16
CA TRP A 14 8.46 6.06 1.21
C TRP A 14 7.36 5.02 1.00
N ALA A 15 7.43 4.20 -0.07
CA ALA A 15 6.44 3.16 -0.32
C ALA A 15 6.33 2.16 0.85
N GLY A 16 7.46 1.75 1.43
CA GLY A 16 7.46 0.83 2.57
C GLY A 16 6.94 1.47 3.86
N LEU A 17 7.45 2.65 4.23
CA LEU A 17 7.06 3.33 5.46
C LEU A 17 5.59 3.78 5.42
N ALA A 18 5.12 4.29 4.29
CA ALA A 18 3.73 4.68 4.13
C ALA A 18 2.79 3.48 4.30
N LEU A 19 3.11 2.31 3.72
CA LEU A 19 2.36 1.07 3.94
C LEU A 19 2.33 0.64 5.42
N LEU A 20 3.45 0.77 6.15
CA LEU A 20 3.47 0.47 7.58
C LEU A 20 2.59 1.43 8.39
N VAL A 21 2.57 2.72 8.03
CA VAL A 21 1.70 3.71 8.66
C VAL A 21 0.24 3.40 8.36
N ILE A 22 -0.10 3.10 7.10
CA ILE A 22 -1.46 2.67 6.71
C ILE A 22 -1.87 1.45 7.53
N ALA A 23 -1.02 0.42 7.60
CA ALA A 23 -1.31 -0.79 8.34
C ALA A 23 -1.59 -0.52 9.82
N ALA A 24 -0.76 0.30 10.47
CA ALA A 24 -0.96 0.67 11.87
C ALA A 24 -2.30 1.40 12.06
N LEU A 25 -2.60 2.36 11.19
CA LEU A 25 -3.84 3.13 11.25
C LEU A 25 -5.08 2.24 11.03
N LEU A 26 -5.05 1.34 10.05
CA LEU A 26 -6.12 0.39 9.79
C LEU A 26 -6.30 -0.60 10.94
N PHE A 27 -5.21 -1.12 11.50
CA PHE A 27 -5.26 -2.09 12.58
C PHE A 27 -5.80 -1.47 13.88
N LEU A 28 -5.37 -0.25 14.22
CA LEU A 28 -5.80 0.44 15.43
C LEU A 28 -7.24 0.93 15.36
N SER A 29 -7.74 1.27 14.16
CA SER A 29 -9.13 1.72 13.98
C SER A 29 -10.12 0.59 13.72
N ALA A 30 -9.64 -0.61 13.35
CA ALA A 30 -10.50 -1.77 13.08
C ALA A 30 -11.48 -2.15 14.20
N PRO A 31 -11.12 -2.13 15.50
CA PRO A 31 -12.06 -2.48 16.57
C PRO A 31 -13.31 -1.59 16.61
N GLY A 32 -13.20 -0.33 16.18
CA GLY A 32 -14.31 0.62 16.18
C GLY A 32 -15.40 0.32 15.15
N VAL A 33 -15.17 -0.64 14.25
CA VAL A 33 -16.06 -0.99 13.14
C VAL A 33 -16.21 -2.52 13.00
N ASP A 34 -16.04 -3.25 14.10
CA ASP A 34 -16.16 -4.72 14.11
C ASP A 34 -17.59 -5.21 13.86
N ASP A 35 -18.57 -4.49 14.41
CA ASP A 35 -19.99 -4.81 14.26
C ASP A 35 -20.60 -4.23 12.97
N GLU A 36 -19.81 -3.45 12.22
CA GLU A 36 -20.26 -2.77 11.01
C GLU A 36 -20.12 -3.66 9.77
N VAL A 37 -21.14 -3.58 8.90
CA VAL A 37 -21.15 -4.29 7.63
C VAL A 37 -20.17 -3.61 6.67
N GLY A 38 -19.08 -4.31 6.33
CA GLY A 38 -17.92 -3.70 5.68
C GLY A 38 -17.97 -3.61 4.17
N ALA A 39 -18.20 -4.73 3.48
CA ALA A 39 -18.36 -4.72 2.03
C ALA A 39 -19.16 -5.94 1.59
N GLN A 40 -20.13 -5.70 0.70
CA GLN A 40 -20.67 -6.77 -0.14
C GLN A 40 -19.62 -7.08 -1.22
N LEU A 41 -18.91 -8.17 -1.02
CA LEU A 41 -18.11 -8.78 -2.07
C LEU A 41 -19.07 -9.48 -3.04
N GLY A 42 -18.80 -9.36 -4.34
CA GLY A 42 -19.66 -9.93 -5.38
C GLY A 42 -20.00 -11.40 -5.11
N GLY A 43 -21.23 -11.82 -5.43
CA GLY A 43 -21.72 -13.17 -5.09
C GLY A 43 -22.40 -13.30 -3.72
N GLY A 44 -22.75 -12.19 -3.07
CA GLY A 44 -23.54 -12.18 -1.83
C GLY A 44 -22.73 -12.41 -0.56
N VAL A 45 -21.39 -12.41 -0.63
CA VAL A 45 -20.52 -12.56 0.52
C VAL A 45 -20.39 -11.21 1.24
N VAL A 46 -20.81 -11.17 2.49
CA VAL A 46 -20.69 -9.99 3.34
C VAL A 46 -19.53 -10.21 4.31
N LEU A 47 -18.53 -9.33 4.27
CA LEU A 47 -17.46 -9.31 5.28
C LEU A 47 -17.64 -8.10 6.20
N GLY A 48 -17.39 -8.30 7.50
CA GLY A 48 -17.36 -7.23 8.49
C GLY A 48 -16.26 -6.22 8.19
N GLN A 49 -16.53 -4.94 8.46
CA GLN A 49 -15.60 -3.85 8.14
C GLN A 49 -14.29 -4.01 8.89
N GLY A 50 -14.35 -4.27 10.20
CA GLY A 50 -13.15 -4.49 11.01
C GLY A 50 -12.31 -5.68 10.54
N ALA A 51 -12.94 -6.75 10.05
CA ALA A 51 -12.23 -7.90 9.47
C ALA A 51 -11.49 -7.54 8.17
N LEU A 52 -12.13 -6.76 7.29
CA LEU A 52 -11.48 -6.23 6.09
C LEU A 52 -10.29 -5.34 6.43
N MET A 53 -10.44 -4.43 7.39
CA MET A 53 -9.38 -3.52 7.80
C MET A 53 -8.17 -4.26 8.39
N ARG A 54 -8.39 -5.27 9.24
CA ARG A 54 -7.29 -6.12 9.76
C ARG A 54 -6.60 -6.89 8.65
N THR A 55 -7.38 -7.43 7.71
CA THR A 55 -6.82 -8.20 6.58
C THR A 55 -5.95 -7.30 5.70
N LEU A 56 -6.43 -6.10 5.37
CA LEU A 56 -5.65 -5.10 4.64
C LEU A 56 -4.38 -4.71 5.40
N ALA A 57 -4.47 -4.46 6.71
CA ALA A 57 -3.30 -4.13 7.53
C ALA A 57 -2.22 -5.23 7.47
N VAL A 58 -2.60 -6.51 7.52
CA VAL A 58 -1.65 -7.63 7.37
C VAL A 58 -1.01 -7.64 5.97
N LEU A 59 -1.80 -7.43 4.92
CA LEU A 59 -1.29 -7.36 3.54
C LEU A 59 -0.34 -6.17 3.35
N ASP A 60 -0.65 -5.02 3.93
CA ASP A 60 0.20 -3.82 3.92
C ASP A 60 1.54 -4.07 4.61
N VAL A 61 1.53 -4.71 5.79
CA VAL A 61 2.78 -5.09 6.50
C VAL A 61 3.62 -6.04 5.64
N ALA A 62 3.00 -7.08 5.07
CA ALA A 62 3.71 -8.03 4.23
C ALA A 62 4.33 -7.36 2.99
N ALA A 63 3.56 -6.50 2.31
CA ALA A 63 4.03 -5.74 1.15
C ALA A 63 5.14 -4.74 1.53
N ALA A 64 4.99 -4.03 2.65
CA ALA A 64 5.99 -3.09 3.15
C ALA A 64 7.33 -3.78 3.44
N LEU A 65 7.29 -4.89 4.21
CA LEU A 65 8.48 -5.67 4.53
C LEU A 65 9.17 -6.18 3.26
N TRP A 66 8.40 -6.65 2.28
CA TRP A 66 8.96 -7.12 1.02
C TRP A 66 9.69 -6.00 0.27
N VAL A 67 9.07 -4.83 0.13
CA VAL A 67 9.66 -3.66 -0.56
C VAL A 67 10.93 -3.18 0.14
N LEU A 68 10.93 -3.16 1.48
CA LEU A 68 12.05 -2.67 2.29
C LEU A 68 13.23 -3.64 2.28
N ILE A 69 12.99 -4.94 2.47
CA ILE A 69 14.03 -5.99 2.56
C ILE A 69 14.61 -6.30 1.17
N ARG A 70 13.76 -6.54 0.16
CA ARG A 70 14.21 -7.02 -1.15
C ARG A 70 13.55 -6.26 -2.29
N PRO A 71 14.02 -5.03 -2.60
CA PRO A 71 13.43 -4.21 -3.66
C PRO A 71 13.72 -4.81 -5.04
N ARG A 72 12.73 -5.51 -5.60
CA ARG A 72 12.68 -5.94 -7.00
C ARG A 72 11.44 -5.33 -7.66
N SER A 73 11.33 -5.44 -8.99
CA SER A 73 10.15 -4.98 -9.74
C SER A 73 8.84 -5.54 -9.16
N TYR A 74 8.83 -6.82 -8.79
CA TYR A 74 7.65 -7.47 -8.19
C TYR A 74 7.24 -6.85 -6.86
N ALA A 75 8.20 -6.46 -6.01
CA ALA A 75 7.88 -5.86 -4.70
C ALA A 75 7.20 -4.48 -4.87
N GLY A 76 7.67 -3.66 -5.83
CA GLY A 76 7.03 -2.39 -6.16
C GLY A 76 5.61 -2.56 -6.71
N LEU A 77 5.39 -3.61 -7.53
CA LEU A 77 4.06 -3.97 -8.04
C LEU A 77 3.15 -4.44 -6.91
N THR A 78 3.64 -5.27 -5.99
CA THR A 78 2.86 -5.74 -4.83
C THR A 78 2.41 -4.57 -3.97
N ALA A 79 3.30 -3.62 -3.66
CA ALA A 79 2.93 -2.42 -2.90
C ALA A 79 1.83 -1.59 -3.60
N ALA A 80 1.99 -1.36 -4.90
CA ALA A 80 0.99 -0.64 -5.67
C ALA A 80 -0.34 -1.40 -5.73
N LEU A 81 -0.29 -2.74 -5.88
CA LEU A 81 -1.49 -3.58 -5.94
C LEU A 81 -2.27 -3.53 -4.63
N VAL A 82 -1.61 -3.69 -3.48
CA VAL A 82 -2.29 -3.65 -2.18
C VAL A 82 -2.92 -2.27 -1.95
N ALA A 83 -2.21 -1.18 -2.26
CA ALA A 83 -2.77 0.16 -2.17
C ALA A 83 -3.96 0.39 -3.12
N VAL A 84 -3.94 -0.18 -4.34
CA VAL A 84 -5.09 -0.14 -5.25
C VAL A 84 -6.28 -0.94 -4.71
N ILE A 85 -6.03 -2.09 -4.08
CA ILE A 85 -7.07 -2.88 -3.42
C ILE A 85 -7.69 -2.07 -2.27
N GLY A 86 -6.87 -1.41 -1.45
CA GLY A 86 -7.33 -0.49 -0.40
C GLY A 86 -8.21 0.64 -0.94
N LEU A 87 -7.74 1.36 -1.97
CA LEU A 87 -8.50 2.42 -2.64
C LEU A 87 -9.82 1.92 -3.23
N TRP A 88 -9.84 0.69 -3.75
CA TRP A 88 -11.05 0.08 -4.29
C TRP A 88 -12.03 -0.31 -3.16
N LEU A 89 -11.53 -0.77 -2.02
CA LEU A 89 -12.37 -1.09 -0.85
C LEU A 89 -12.87 0.15 -0.11
N ALA A 90 -12.15 1.27 -0.17
CA ALA A 90 -12.51 2.51 0.54
C ALA A 90 -13.96 2.99 0.33
N PRO A 91 -14.50 3.10 -0.90
CA PRO A 91 -15.90 3.50 -1.10
C PRO A 91 -16.93 2.45 -0.66
N ARG A 92 -16.50 1.22 -0.36
CA ARG A 92 -17.37 0.13 0.09
C ARG A 92 -17.51 0.11 1.62
N MET A 93 -16.51 0.62 2.33
CA MET A 93 -16.48 0.74 3.79
C MET A 93 -17.26 2.00 4.23
N GLY A 94 -18.53 1.82 4.56
CA GLY A 94 -19.46 2.91 4.87
C GLY A 94 -19.19 3.58 6.22
N ALA A 95 -18.85 2.80 7.24
CA ALA A 95 -18.71 3.32 8.60
C ALA A 95 -17.39 4.11 8.78
N PRO A 96 -17.41 5.25 9.49
CA PRO A 96 -16.20 5.99 9.81
C PRO A 96 -15.31 5.19 10.76
N ALA A 97 -14.04 5.01 10.37
CA ALA A 97 -13.05 4.33 11.19
C ALA A 97 -12.35 5.36 12.07
N LEU A 98 -12.94 5.64 13.23
CA LEU A 98 -12.46 6.66 14.15
C LEU A 98 -11.28 6.16 14.97
N LEU A 99 -10.22 6.96 15.02
CA LEU A 99 -9.11 6.80 15.94
C LEU A 99 -9.14 7.94 16.96
N ASP A 100 -9.22 7.62 18.24
CA ASP A 100 -9.13 8.61 19.31
C ASP A 100 -7.68 9.00 19.57
N LEU A 101 -7.36 10.27 19.31
CA LEU A 101 -6.04 10.85 19.50
C LEU A 101 -6.12 11.89 20.62
N ALA A 102 -6.09 11.43 21.86
CA ALA A 102 -5.96 12.28 23.06
C ALA A 102 -6.92 13.50 23.09
N GLY A 103 -8.19 13.29 22.70
CA GLY A 103 -9.24 14.31 22.79
C GLY A 103 -9.90 14.70 21.47
N PHE A 104 -9.49 14.12 20.34
CA PHE A 104 -10.15 14.30 19.05
C PHE A 104 -10.26 12.96 18.31
N ALA A 105 -11.46 12.69 17.78
CA ALA A 105 -11.71 11.53 16.92
C ALA A 105 -11.35 11.89 15.47
N LEU A 106 -10.31 11.26 14.95
CA LEU A 106 -9.88 11.40 13.56
C LEU A 106 -10.41 10.21 12.75
N ASP A 107 -11.17 10.47 11.70
CA ASP A 107 -11.49 9.43 10.71
C ASP A 107 -10.23 9.10 9.92
N VAL A 108 -9.73 7.89 10.11
CA VAL A 108 -8.48 7.38 9.56
C VAL A 108 -8.46 7.41 8.03
N ARG A 109 -9.63 7.36 7.39
CA ARG A 109 -9.76 7.38 5.91
C ARG A 109 -9.17 8.64 5.29
N PHE A 110 -9.22 9.79 5.98
CA PHE A 110 -8.62 11.04 5.50
C PHE A 110 -7.09 10.98 5.38
N VAL A 111 -6.44 10.10 6.15
CA VAL A 111 -4.98 9.92 6.13
C VAL A 111 -4.60 8.75 5.22
N VAL A 112 -5.36 7.65 5.30
CA VAL A 112 -5.09 6.44 4.52
C VAL A 112 -5.25 6.68 3.02
N LEU A 113 -6.31 7.34 2.56
CA LEU A 113 -6.57 7.54 1.13
C LEU A 113 -5.43 8.29 0.41
N PRO A 114 -4.96 9.47 0.88
CA PRO A 114 -3.81 10.13 0.26
C PRO A 114 -2.52 9.30 0.34
N LEU A 115 -2.30 8.57 1.43
CA LEU A 115 -1.13 7.70 1.58
C LEU A 115 -1.17 6.54 0.57
N GLU A 116 -2.32 5.90 0.37
CA GLU A 116 -2.47 4.84 -0.62
C GLU A 116 -2.18 5.35 -2.04
N VAL A 117 -2.73 6.51 -2.43
CA VAL A 117 -2.40 7.14 -3.73
C VAL A 117 -0.90 7.38 -3.84
N SER A 118 -0.27 7.87 -2.79
CA SER A 118 1.18 8.10 -2.74
C SER A 118 1.98 6.80 -2.89
N VAL A 119 1.55 5.72 -2.22
CA VAL A 119 2.15 4.39 -2.33
C VAL A 119 2.02 3.83 -3.74
N VAL A 120 0.87 4.00 -4.40
CA VAL A 120 0.69 3.58 -5.80
C VAL A 120 1.73 4.26 -6.69
N LEU A 121 1.86 5.58 -6.60
CA LEU A 121 2.84 6.33 -7.40
C LEU A 121 4.27 5.90 -7.10
N ALA A 122 4.63 5.75 -5.83
CA ALA A 122 5.97 5.33 -5.41
C ALA A 122 6.28 3.89 -5.84
N GLY A 123 5.34 2.96 -5.68
CA GLY A 123 5.45 1.55 -6.06
C GLY A 123 5.60 1.37 -7.58
N LEU A 124 4.82 2.11 -8.37
CA LEU A 124 4.96 2.14 -9.83
C LEU A 124 6.32 2.72 -10.26
N ALA A 125 6.80 3.78 -9.60
CA ALA A 125 8.12 4.35 -9.88
C ALA A 125 9.25 3.35 -9.59
N VAL A 126 9.17 2.60 -8.47
CA VAL A 126 10.12 1.52 -8.15
C VAL A 126 10.07 0.42 -9.22
N THR A 127 8.87 0.04 -9.67
CA THR A 127 8.67 -0.99 -10.68
C THR A 127 9.27 -0.61 -12.03
N ALA A 128 8.88 0.55 -12.56
CA ALA A 128 9.33 1.06 -13.85
C ALA A 128 10.87 1.17 -13.91
N PHE A 129 11.48 1.58 -12.79
CA PHE A 129 12.93 1.64 -12.67
C PHE A 129 13.60 0.25 -12.79
N TRP A 130 13.08 -0.76 -12.09
CA TRP A 130 13.68 -2.09 -12.15
C TRP A 130 13.47 -2.77 -13.51
N MET A 131 12.32 -2.54 -14.13
CA MET A 131 12.00 -3.07 -15.45
C MET A 131 12.93 -2.48 -16.53
N THR A 132 13.12 -1.15 -16.54
CA THR A 132 14.06 -0.48 -17.46
C THR A 132 15.51 -0.93 -17.25
N ARG A 133 15.92 -1.20 -16.00
CA ARG A 133 17.26 -1.74 -15.71
C ARG A 133 17.46 -3.15 -16.27
N ASN A 134 16.47 -4.04 -16.14
CA ASN A 134 16.54 -5.40 -16.68
C ASN A 134 16.61 -5.40 -18.21
N LEU A 135 15.81 -4.57 -18.87
CA LEU A 135 15.84 -4.42 -20.32
C LEU A 135 17.21 -3.93 -20.82
N LYS A 136 17.79 -2.92 -20.15
CA LYS A 136 19.12 -2.41 -20.49
C LYS A 136 20.23 -3.44 -20.28
N SER A 137 20.14 -4.26 -19.22
CA SER A 137 21.08 -5.35 -18.97
C SER A 137 21.01 -6.42 -20.07
N ARG A 138 19.79 -6.80 -20.47
CA ARG A 138 19.56 -7.78 -21.54
C ARG A 138 20.02 -7.26 -22.91
N ALA A 139 19.80 -5.98 -23.20
CA ALA A 139 20.25 -5.36 -24.44
C ALA A 139 21.78 -5.37 -24.57
N ARG A 140 22.52 -5.10 -23.49
CA ARG A 140 23.99 -5.18 -23.48
C ARG A 140 24.51 -6.61 -23.62
N ALA A 141 23.86 -7.57 -22.96
CA ALA A 141 24.24 -8.98 -23.07
C ALA A 141 24.08 -9.52 -24.51
N ARG A 142 23.16 -8.96 -25.31
CA ARG A 142 22.98 -9.28 -26.73
C ARG A 142 23.95 -8.56 -27.68
N GLN A 143 24.66 -7.52 -27.22
CA GLN A 143 25.64 -6.78 -28.03
C GLN A 143 27.08 -7.29 -27.84
N GLY A 144 27.32 -8.11 -26.80
CA GLY A 144 28.62 -8.74 -26.53
C GLY A 144 28.66 -10.24 -26.87
N ALA A 145 27.65 -10.75 -27.57
CA ALA A 145 27.57 -12.09 -28.16
C ALA A 145 27.46 -11.92 -29.68
#